data_AF-A0A368KPE2-F1
#
_entry.id   AF-A0A368KPE2-F1
#
_cell.length_a   1.000
_cell.length_b   1.000
_cell.length_c   1.000
_cell.angle_alpha   90.00
_cell.angle_beta   90.00
_cell.angle_gamma   90.00
#
_symmetry.space_group_name_H-M   'P 1'
#
loop_
_entity.id
_entity.type
_entity.pdbx_description
1 polymer ?
#
loop_
_entity_poly.entity_id
_entity_poly.type
_entity_poly.pdbx_seq_one_letter_code
_entity_poly.pdbx_strand_id
1 'polypeptide(L)'
;MDELAKLITTPAWWISTVIIAFLVNIAAAYAKPLIDNLVATWSTKRRERLEEEKKREDAVVLYLIDNPIRLIDVRTDATYTTLRMILSLTLAVLLASFLRFLQKYLQLYYFIDGTVAGIYFVCMVDALRHFRRFRGLRRIIDEYTRSVHTYDNMPVDVLKRIKEEEREAEQKH
;
A
#
# COMPACT_ATOMS: atom_id res chain seq x y z
N MET A 1 12.53 14.41 -49.00
CA MET A 1 11.76 15.36 -48.14
C MET A 1 10.59 15.97 -48.91
N ASP A 2 10.76 16.31 -50.19
CA ASP A 2 9.71 16.97 -51.00
C ASP A 2 8.45 16.11 -51.25
N GLU A 3 8.58 14.78 -51.28
CA GLU A 3 7.43 13.89 -51.43
C GLU A 3 6.50 13.89 -50.22
N LEU A 4 7.05 13.95 -49.00
CA LEU A 4 6.24 14.08 -47.77
C LEU A 4 5.51 15.42 -47.73
N ALA A 5 6.16 16.50 -48.18
CA ALA A 5 5.55 17.82 -48.26
C ALA A 5 4.38 17.86 -49.26
N LYS A 6 4.50 17.16 -50.40
CA LYS A 6 3.39 16.98 -51.36
C LYS A 6 2.24 16.15 -50.78
N LEU A 7 2.51 15.12 -49.98
CA LEU A 7 1.46 14.32 -49.34
C LEU A 7 0.66 15.13 -48.31
N ILE A 8 1.32 15.96 -47.48
CA ILE A 8 0.65 16.77 -46.43
C ILE A 8 -0.24 17.88 -47.03
N THR A 9 0.04 18.32 -48.26
CA THR A 9 -0.76 19.35 -48.96
C THR A 9 -1.94 18.77 -49.74
N THR A 10 -2.06 17.44 -49.87
CA THR A 10 -3.22 16.86 -50.55
C THR A 10 -4.50 17.00 -49.71
N PRO A 11 -5.64 17.41 -50.31
CA PRO A 11 -6.92 17.51 -49.60
C PRO A 11 -7.36 16.19 -48.96
N ALA A 12 -7.01 15.06 -49.57
CA ALA A 12 -7.30 13.73 -49.05
C ALA A 12 -6.64 13.49 -47.67
N TRP A 13 -5.44 14.03 -47.44
CA TRP A 13 -4.76 13.92 -46.14
C TRP A 13 -5.54 14.65 -45.04
N TRP A 14 -5.99 15.88 -45.31
CA TRP A 14 -6.81 16.66 -44.37
C TRP A 14 -8.15 16.01 -44.05
N ILE A 15 -8.82 15.43 -45.05
CA ILE A 15 -10.08 14.71 -44.83
C ILE A 15 -9.84 13.48 -43.95
N SER A 16 -8.75 12.74 -44.17
CA SER A 16 -8.40 11.57 -43.35
C SER A 16 -8.14 11.94 -41.88
N THR A 17 -7.38 13.02 -41.63
CA THR A 17 -7.10 13.46 -40.25
C THR A 17 -8.37 13.91 -39.53
N VAL A 18 -9.28 14.62 -40.20
CA VAL A 18 -10.59 15.01 -39.64
C VAL A 18 -11.43 13.79 -39.29
N ILE A 19 -11.47 12.78 -40.16
CA ILE A 19 -12.22 11.53 -39.91
C ILE A 19 -11.63 10.79 -38.70
N ILE A 20 -10.30 10.67 -38.61
CA ILE A 20 -9.64 10.03 -37.46
C ILE A 20 -9.93 10.80 -36.18
N ALA A 21 -9.82 12.13 -36.19
CA ALA A 21 -10.12 12.97 -35.03
C ALA A 21 -11.57 12.81 -34.58
N PHE A 22 -12.51 12.74 -35.53
CA PHE A 22 -13.92 12.49 -35.25
C PHE A 22 -14.15 11.11 -34.64
N LEU A 23 -13.53 10.06 -35.17
CA LEU A 23 -13.61 8.70 -34.62
C LEU A 23 -13.00 8.60 -33.22
N VAL A 24 -11.87 9.24 -32.97
CA VAL A 24 -11.25 9.30 -31.63
C VAL A 24 -12.18 10.02 -30.66
N ASN A 25 -12.86 11.08 -31.07
CA ASN A 25 -13.81 11.80 -30.23
C ASN A 25 -15.02 10.93 -29.86
N ILE A 26 -15.58 10.20 -30.83
CA ILE A 26 -16.64 9.21 -30.56
C ILE A 26 -16.14 8.12 -29.62
N ALA A 27 -14.97 7.53 -29.90
CA ALA A 27 -14.40 6.48 -29.07
C ALA A 27 -14.14 6.97 -27.64
N ALA A 28 -13.66 8.19 -27.45
CA ALA A 28 -13.46 8.80 -26.13
C ALA A 28 -14.80 8.98 -25.39
N ALA A 29 -15.86 9.41 -26.08
CA ALA A 29 -17.19 9.56 -25.49
C ALA A 29 -17.75 8.22 -24.98
N TYR A 30 -17.50 7.10 -25.67
CA TYR A 30 -17.91 5.77 -25.22
C TYR A 30 -16.94 5.13 -24.22
N ALA A 31 -15.64 5.43 -24.28
CA ALA A 31 -14.65 4.88 -23.36
C ALA A 31 -14.75 5.52 -21.97
N LYS A 32 -15.09 6.81 -21.89
CA LYS A 32 -15.21 7.54 -20.62
C LYS A 32 -16.15 6.87 -19.60
N PRO A 33 -17.42 6.54 -19.91
CA PRO A 33 -18.31 5.88 -18.95
C PRO A 33 -17.81 4.48 -18.53
N LEU A 34 -17.11 3.75 -19.41
CA LEU A 34 -16.51 2.46 -19.06
C LEU A 34 -15.38 2.63 -18.04
N ILE A 35 -14.48 3.59 -18.27
CA ILE A 35 -13.38 3.89 -17.36
C ILE A 35 -13.91 4.39 -16.02
N ASP A 36 -14.88 5.32 -16.04
CA ASP A 36 -15.47 5.87 -14.82
C ASP A 36 -16.14 4.77 -13.98
N ASN A 37 -16.87 3.84 -14.60
CA ASN A 37 -17.50 2.71 -13.90
C ASN A 37 -16.47 1.73 -13.31
N LEU A 38 -15.39 1.44 -14.04
CA LEU A 38 -14.30 0.58 -13.55
C LEU A 38 -13.59 1.20 -12.35
N VAL A 39 -13.29 2.51 -12.43
CA VAL A 39 -12.65 3.26 -11.36
C VAL A 39 -13.58 3.37 -10.15
N ALA A 40 -14.86 3.62 -10.36
CA ALA A 40 -15.86 3.66 -9.29
C ALA A 40 -15.94 2.33 -8.55
N THR A 41 -16.02 1.21 -9.28
CA THR A 41 -16.07 -0.14 -8.71
C THR A 41 -14.80 -0.49 -7.94
N TRP A 42 -13.64 -0.07 -8.45
CA TRP A 42 -12.38 -0.28 -7.74
C TRP A 42 -12.28 0.56 -6.47
N SER A 43 -12.79 1.79 -6.51
CA SER A 43 -12.84 2.70 -5.37
C SER A 43 -13.76 2.17 -4.26
N THR A 44 -14.97 1.73 -4.60
CA THR A 44 -15.91 1.16 -3.61
C THR A 44 -15.33 -0.09 -2.95
N LYS A 45 -14.80 -1.03 -3.75
CA LYS A 45 -14.15 -2.24 -3.22
C LYS A 45 -12.95 -1.93 -2.34
N ARG A 46 -12.18 -0.89 -2.68
CA ARG A 46 -11.06 -0.43 -1.85
C ARG A 46 -11.55 0.16 -0.54
N ARG A 47 -12.63 0.95 -0.57
CA ARG A 47 -13.25 1.54 0.63
C ARG A 47 -13.80 0.47 1.56
N GLU A 48 -14.52 -0.51 1.03
CA GLU A 48 -15.03 -1.66 1.81
C GLU A 48 -13.88 -2.40 2.51
N ARG A 49 -12.78 -2.69 1.81
CA ARG A 49 -11.60 -3.32 2.41
C ARG A 49 -10.99 -2.47 3.52
N LEU A 50 -10.92 -1.15 3.34
CA LEU A 50 -10.39 -0.25 4.37
C LEU A 50 -11.30 -0.18 5.60
N GLU A 51 -12.62 -0.23 5.40
CA GLU A 51 -13.60 -0.26 6.49
C GLU A 51 -13.53 -1.60 7.24
N GLU A 52 -13.37 -2.73 6.54
CA GLU A 52 -13.14 -4.04 7.15
C GLU A 52 -11.80 -4.12 7.90
N GLU A 53 -10.71 -3.62 7.30
CA GLU A 53 -9.39 -3.54 7.94
C GLU A 53 -9.47 -2.70 9.22
N LYS A 54 -10.15 -1.55 9.18
CA LYS A 54 -10.34 -0.70 10.36
C LYS A 54 -11.13 -1.42 11.46
N LYS A 55 -12.24 -2.09 11.13
CA LYS A 55 -13.00 -2.89 12.11
C LYS A 55 -12.16 -3.99 12.74
N ARG A 56 -11.27 -4.64 11.97
CA ARG A 56 -10.32 -5.62 12.49
C ARG A 56 -9.27 -4.99 13.38
N GLU A 57 -8.72 -3.84 13.00
CA GLU A 57 -7.78 -3.07 13.83
C GLU A 57 -8.42 -2.71 15.17
N ASP A 58 -9.64 -2.15 15.17
CA ASP A 58 -10.39 -1.78 16.37
C ASP A 58 -10.65 -2.98 17.27
N ALA A 59 -11.03 -4.14 16.71
CA ALA A 59 -11.22 -5.38 17.46
C ALA A 59 -9.92 -5.90 18.10
N VAL A 60 -8.78 -5.77 17.40
CA VAL A 60 -7.47 -6.15 17.95
C VAL A 60 -7.05 -5.20 19.07
N VAL A 61 -7.32 -3.90 18.95
CA VAL A 61 -7.05 -2.93 20.02
C VAL A 61 -7.86 -3.26 21.26
N LEU A 62 -9.16 -3.52 21.13
CA LEU A 62 -10.02 -3.94 22.26
C LEU A 62 -9.47 -5.21 22.91
N TYR A 63 -9.12 -6.21 22.10
CA TYR A 63 -8.52 -7.45 22.59
C TYR A 63 -7.21 -7.25 23.37
N LEU A 64 -6.39 -6.29 22.94
CA LEU A 64 -5.12 -5.94 23.60
C LEU A 64 -5.33 -5.19 24.92
N ILE A 65 -6.40 -4.39 25.03
CA ILE A 65 -6.80 -3.72 26.29
C ILE A 65 -7.08 -4.77 27.36
N ASP A 66 -7.79 -5.85 27.00
CA ASP A 66 -8.09 -6.95 27.93
C ASP A 66 -6.84 -7.77 28.31
N ASN A 67 -5.81 -7.78 27.44
CA ASN A 67 -4.64 -8.64 27.58
C ASN A 67 -3.32 -7.87 27.32
N PRO A 68 -2.89 -7.00 28.26
CA PRO A 68 -1.74 -6.12 28.07
C PRO A 68 -0.42 -6.88 27.85
N ILE A 69 -0.31 -8.12 28.34
CA ILE A 69 0.87 -8.97 28.13
C ILE A 69 1.08 -9.24 26.63
N ARG A 70 0.00 -9.41 25.86
CA ARG A 70 0.08 -9.67 24.41
C ARG A 70 0.55 -8.46 23.60
N LEU A 71 0.54 -7.26 24.18
CA LEU A 71 1.13 -6.08 23.55
C LEU A 71 2.64 -6.27 23.31
N ILE A 72 3.32 -7.02 24.20
CA ILE A 72 4.74 -7.33 24.06
C ILE A 72 4.96 -8.13 22.78
N ASP A 73 4.11 -9.13 22.50
CA ASP A 73 4.19 -9.96 21.29
C ASP A 73 3.99 -9.12 20.01
N VAL A 74 3.00 -8.21 20.02
CA VAL A 74 2.76 -7.31 18.88
C VAL A 74 3.95 -6.38 18.64
N ARG A 75 4.60 -5.91 19.71
CA ARG A 75 5.77 -5.02 19.63
C ARG A 75 7.03 -5.77 19.18
N THR A 76 7.25 -7.00 19.65
CA THR A 76 8.36 -7.83 19.19
C THR A 76 8.17 -8.20 17.72
N ASP A 77 6.95 -8.52 17.27
CA ASP A 77 6.62 -8.76 15.86
C ASP A 77 6.90 -7.54 14.97
N ALA A 78 6.52 -6.34 15.43
CA ALA A 78 6.81 -5.09 14.71
C ALA A 78 8.32 -4.84 14.60
N THR A 79 9.07 -5.12 15.67
CA THR A 79 10.53 -4.97 15.71
C THR A 79 11.21 -5.99 14.79
N TYR A 80 10.78 -7.25 14.84
CA TYR A 80 11.27 -8.32 13.97
C TYR A 80 11.01 -8.01 12.49
N THR A 81 9.82 -7.52 12.17
CA THR A 81 9.47 -7.10 10.80
C THR A 81 10.38 -5.96 10.32
N THR A 82 10.69 -5.01 11.20
CA THR A 82 11.60 -3.90 10.91
C THR A 82 13.03 -4.37 10.65
N LEU A 83 13.54 -5.25 11.52
CA LEU A 83 14.86 -5.86 11.34
C LEU A 83 14.95 -6.64 10.03
N ARG A 84 13.91 -7.41 9.69
CA ARG A 84 13.84 -8.16 8.43
C ARG A 84 13.87 -7.24 7.20
N MET A 85 13.16 -6.10 7.24
CA MET A 85 13.21 -5.08 6.18
C MET A 85 14.61 -4.48 6.01
N ILE A 86 15.26 -4.12 7.12
CA ILE A 86 16.60 -3.56 7.09
C ILE A 86 17.59 -4.59 6.53
N LEU A 87 17.49 -5.85 6.99
CA LEU A 87 18.35 -6.93 6.54
C LEU A 87 18.17 -7.21 5.05
N SER A 88 16.92 -7.31 4.56
CA SER A 88 16.65 -7.59 3.16
C SER A 88 17.13 -6.46 2.25
N LEU A 89 16.94 -5.20 2.66
CA LEU A 89 17.41 -4.04 1.90
C LEU A 89 18.94 -3.94 1.90
N THR A 90 19.58 -4.21 3.04
CA THR A 90 21.05 -4.23 3.15
C THR A 90 21.65 -5.34 2.27
N LEU A 91 21.06 -6.54 2.29
CA LEU A 91 21.47 -7.65 1.44
C LEU A 91 21.31 -7.31 -0.05
N ALA A 92 20.20 -6.68 -0.44
CA ALA A 92 19.95 -6.25 -1.81
C ALA A 92 21.03 -5.25 -2.30
N VAL A 93 21.39 -4.27 -1.47
CA VAL A 93 22.43 -3.29 -1.78
C VAL A 93 23.81 -3.96 -1.91
N LEU A 94 24.15 -4.88 -1.01
CA LEU A 94 25.41 -5.64 -1.05
C LEU A 94 25.48 -6.49 -2.33
N LEU A 95 24.43 -7.25 -2.63
CA LEU A 95 24.38 -8.11 -3.80
C LEU A 95 24.49 -7.30 -5.10
N ALA A 96 23.77 -6.18 -5.20
CA ALA A 96 23.86 -5.30 -6.36
C ALA A 96 25.25 -4.66 -6.52
N SER A 97 25.88 -4.27 -5.40
CA SER A 97 27.26 -3.75 -5.43
C SER A 97 28.24 -4.83 -5.89
N PHE A 98 28.07 -6.07 -5.43
CA PHE A 98 28.86 -7.21 -5.86
C PHE A 98 28.67 -7.55 -7.34
N LEU A 99 27.43 -7.52 -7.85
CA LEU A 99 27.15 -7.73 -9.27
C LEU A 99 27.77 -6.65 -10.16
N ARG A 100 27.73 -5.37 -9.74
CA ARG A 100 28.43 -4.28 -10.43
C ARG A 100 29.95 -4.44 -10.41
N PHE A 101 30.49 -4.96 -9.31
CA PHE A 101 31.91 -5.29 -9.23
C PHE A 101 32.26 -6.37 -10.26
N LEU A 102 31.49 -7.46 -10.33
CA LEU A 102 31.69 -8.53 -11.33
C LEU A 102 31.53 -8.05 -12.77
N GLN A 103 30.58 -7.13 -13.04
CA GLN A 103 30.36 -6.53 -14.36
C GLN A 103 31.64 -5.88 -14.91
N LYS A 104 32.46 -5.29 -14.04
CA LYS A 104 33.74 -4.68 -14.42
C LYS A 104 34.74 -5.71 -14.97
N TYR A 105 34.69 -6.95 -14.49
CA TYR A 105 35.66 -8.00 -14.87
C TYR A 105 35.17 -8.89 -16.01
N LEU A 106 33.86 -9.11 -16.16
CA LEU A 106 33.32 -10.13 -17.05
C LEU A 106 32.91 -9.65 -18.46
N GLN A 107 33.04 -8.35 -18.77
CA GLN A 107 32.62 -7.72 -20.05
C GLN A 107 31.16 -7.98 -20.51
N LEU A 108 30.33 -8.61 -19.67
CA LEU A 108 28.92 -8.95 -19.90
C LEU A 108 27.98 -7.78 -19.50
N TYR A 109 28.20 -6.61 -20.10
CA TYR A 109 27.56 -5.36 -19.69
C TYR A 109 26.03 -5.40 -19.75
N TYR A 110 25.45 -5.83 -20.87
CA TYR A 110 24.00 -5.78 -21.11
C TYR A 110 23.18 -6.81 -20.32
N PHE A 111 23.77 -7.96 -19.97
CA PHE A 111 23.05 -9.02 -19.25
C PHE A 111 22.95 -8.70 -17.74
N ILE A 112 23.99 -8.08 -17.19
CA ILE A 112 24.06 -7.81 -15.74
C ILE A 112 23.12 -6.66 -15.35
N ASP A 113 22.97 -5.63 -16.19
CA ASP A 113 22.07 -4.51 -15.89
C ASP A 113 20.59 -4.94 -15.73
N GLY A 114 20.12 -5.86 -16.57
CA GLY A 114 18.75 -6.40 -16.48
C GLY A 114 18.53 -7.24 -15.22
N THR A 115 19.50 -8.07 -14.85
CA THR A 115 19.42 -8.91 -13.64
C THR A 115 19.48 -8.09 -12.34
N VAL A 116 20.34 -7.08 -12.29
CA VAL A 116 20.42 -6.15 -11.16
C VAL A 116 19.09 -5.41 -10.99
N ALA A 117 18.51 -4.88 -12.06
CA ALA A 117 17.21 -4.21 -12.02
C ALA A 117 16.08 -5.14 -11.53
N GLY A 118 16.07 -6.40 -12.00
CA GLY A 118 15.11 -7.40 -11.57
C GLY A 118 15.20 -7.72 -10.07
N ILE A 119 16.43 -7.88 -9.55
CA ILE A 119 16.65 -8.14 -8.12
C ILE A 119 16.18 -6.96 -7.28
N TYR A 120 16.53 -5.72 -7.67
CA TYR A 120 16.06 -4.53 -6.97
C TYR A 120 14.53 -4.45 -6.95
N PHE A 121 13.88 -4.77 -8.06
CA PHE A 121 12.42 -4.76 -8.13
C PHE A 121 11.80 -5.78 -7.16
N VAL A 122 12.30 -7.02 -7.11
CA VAL A 122 11.81 -8.05 -6.19
C VAL A 122 12.03 -7.64 -4.74
N CYS A 123 13.23 -7.16 -4.38
CA CYS A 123 13.52 -6.70 -3.03
C CYS A 123 12.68 -5.49 -2.63
N MET A 124 12.41 -4.57 -3.58
CA MET A 124 11.56 -3.41 -3.33
C MET A 124 10.10 -3.82 -3.10
N VAL A 125 9.56 -4.74 -3.90
CA VAL A 125 8.19 -5.26 -3.70
C VAL A 125 8.07 -5.97 -2.35
N ASP A 126 9.07 -6.76 -1.97
CA ASP A 126 9.10 -7.44 -0.67
C ASP A 126 9.19 -6.44 0.50
N ALA A 127 10.09 -5.46 0.40
CA ALA A 127 10.21 -4.38 1.38
C ALA A 127 8.91 -3.58 1.51
N LEU A 128 8.23 -3.29 0.40
CA LEU A 128 6.93 -2.60 0.42
C LEU A 128 5.83 -3.43 1.11
N ARG A 129 5.81 -4.76 0.93
CA ARG A 129 4.86 -5.63 1.63
C ARG A 129 5.10 -5.61 3.13
N HIS A 130 6.35 -5.75 3.56
CA HIS A 130 6.71 -5.68 4.97
C HIS A 130 6.44 -4.29 5.57
N PHE A 131 6.68 -3.22 4.82
CA PHE A 131 6.42 -1.85 5.27
C PHE A 131 4.94 -1.57 5.49
N ARG A 132 4.06 -2.13 4.64
CA ARG A 132 2.60 -2.05 4.86
C ARG A 132 2.20 -2.77 6.14
N ARG A 133 2.71 -3.99 6.37
CA ARG A 133 2.44 -4.74 7.61
C ARG A 133 2.92 -4.00 8.84
N PHE A 134 4.13 -3.44 8.79
CA PHE A 134 4.68 -2.62 9.87
C PHE A 134 3.82 -1.39 10.18
N ARG A 135 3.32 -0.68 9.15
CA ARG A 135 2.42 0.46 9.36
C ARG A 135 1.12 0.09 10.05
N GLY A 136 0.52 -1.05 9.70
CA GLY A 136 -0.68 -1.56 10.37
C GLY A 136 -0.43 -1.85 11.85
N LEU A 137 0.63 -2.61 12.16
CA LEU A 137 1.02 -2.92 13.54
C LEU A 137 1.30 -1.65 14.35
N ARG A 138 2.01 -0.68 13.76
CA ARG A 138 2.31 0.58 14.44
C ARG A 138 1.05 1.39 14.74
N ARG A 139 0.08 1.43 13.82
CA ARG A 139 -1.20 2.10 14.06
C ARG A 139 -1.95 1.46 15.24
N ILE A 140 -1.99 0.14 15.32
CA ILE A 140 -2.61 -0.58 16.45
C ILE A 140 -1.93 -0.21 17.78
N ILE A 141 -0.60 -0.17 17.81
CA ILE A 141 0.18 0.22 19.01
C ILE A 141 -0.10 1.68 19.39
N ASP A 142 -0.10 2.59 18.41
CA ASP A 142 -0.35 4.02 18.65
C ASP A 142 -1.79 4.25 19.17
N GLU A 143 -2.78 3.55 18.60
CA GLU A 143 -4.18 3.67 19.03
C GLU A 143 -4.41 3.06 20.41
N TYR A 144 -3.79 1.91 20.71
CA TYR A 144 -3.78 1.34 22.06
C TYR A 144 -3.13 2.30 23.07
N THR A 145 -2.00 2.91 22.71
CA THR A 145 -1.32 3.86 23.60
C THR A 145 -2.20 5.09 23.87
N ARG A 146 -2.94 5.55 22.84
CA ARG A 146 -3.91 6.64 22.98
C ARG A 146 -5.10 6.23 23.85
N SER A 147 -5.66 5.02 23.67
CA SER A 147 -6.80 4.56 24.46
C SER A 147 -6.41 4.41 25.93
N VAL A 148 -5.27 3.81 26.25
CA VAL A 148 -4.75 3.70 27.62
C VAL A 148 -4.57 5.07 28.26
N HIS A 149 -3.95 6.02 27.56
CA HIS A 149 -3.84 7.39 28.06
C HIS A 149 -5.20 8.08 28.27
N THR A 150 -6.21 7.73 27.47
CA THR A 150 -7.56 8.26 27.66
C THR A 150 -8.19 7.69 28.93
N TYR A 151 -8.01 6.40 29.20
CA TYR A 151 -8.48 5.74 30.43
C TYR A 151 -7.76 6.22 31.69
N ASP A 152 -6.44 6.43 31.65
CA ASP A 152 -5.66 6.94 32.79
C ASP A 152 -6.07 8.37 33.18
N ASN A 153 -6.55 9.16 32.21
CA ASN A 153 -7.04 10.52 32.45
C ASN A 153 -8.54 10.59 32.77
N MET A 154 -9.26 9.46 32.81
CA MET A 154 -10.65 9.47 33.23
C MET A 154 -10.77 9.68 34.75
N PRO A 155 -11.71 10.53 35.22
CA PRO A 155 -12.00 10.63 36.64
C PRO A 155 -12.39 9.26 37.20
N VAL A 156 -11.85 8.91 38.38
CA VAL A 156 -12.09 7.61 39.04
C VAL A 156 -13.58 7.28 39.16
N ASP A 157 -14.43 8.30 39.32
CA ASP A 157 -15.89 8.15 39.43
C ASP A 157 -16.55 7.68 38.13
N VAL A 158 -15.97 8.00 36.96
CA VAL A 158 -16.46 7.53 35.66
C VAL A 158 -16.06 6.07 35.43
N LEU A 159 -14.82 5.72 35.77
CA LEU A 159 -14.32 4.34 35.71
C LEU A 159 -15.14 3.39 36.61
N LYS A 160 -15.56 3.85 37.80
CA LYS A 160 -16.43 3.07 38.68
C LYS A 160 -17.80 2.81 38.05
N ARG A 161 -18.43 3.83 37.45
CA ARG A 161 -19.75 3.67 36.80
C ARG A 161 -19.70 2.70 35.62
N ILE A 162 -18.67 2.79 34.76
CA ILE A 162 -18.52 1.88 33.62
C ILE A 162 -18.40 0.42 34.11
N LYS A 163 -17.59 0.17 35.15
CA LYS A 163 -17.45 -1.17 35.73
C LYS A 163 -18.71 -1.68 36.42
N GLU A 164 -19.52 -0.79 36.99
CA GLU A 164 -20.83 -1.15 37.56
C GLU A 164 -21.82 -1.52 36.46
N GLU A 165 -21.89 -0.74 35.38
CA GLU A 165 -22.75 -1.03 34.21
C GLU A 165 -22.38 -2.35 33.52
N GLU A 166 -21.08 -2.65 33.36
CA GLU A 166 -20.62 -3.94 32.81
C GLU A 166 -21.04 -5.13 33.69
N ARG A 167 -20.91 -5.01 35.01
CA ARG A 167 -21.36 -6.07 35.94
C ARG A 167 -22.86 -6.27 35.91
N GLU A 168 -23.63 -5.19 35.78
CA GLU A 168 -25.09 -5.28 35.64
C GLU A 168 -25.51 -5.93 34.32
N ALA A 169 -24.76 -5.69 33.23
CA ALA A 169 -24.99 -6.32 31.94
C ALA A 169 -24.68 -7.83 31.98
N GLU A 170 -23.56 -8.22 32.62
CA GLU A 170 -23.20 -9.63 32.81
C GLU A 170 -24.21 -10.39 33.68
N GLN A 171 -24.81 -9.76 34.69
CA GLN A 171 -25.84 -10.40 35.53
C GLN A 171 -27.20 -10.58 34.84
N LYS A 172 -27.46 -9.82 33.78
CA LYS A 172 -28.71 -9.91 33.00
C LYS A 172 -28.64 -10.94 31.87
N HIS A 173 -27.44 -11.47 31.58
CA HIS A 173 -27.19 -12.46 30.54
C HIS A 173 -26.99 -13.87 31.11
#